data_AF-A0A1E3G2Z2-F1
#
_entry.id   AF-A0A1E3G2Z2-F1
#
_cell.length_a   1.000
_cell.length_b   1.000
_cell.length_c   1.000
_cell.angle_alpha   90.00
_cell.angle_beta   90.00
_cell.angle_gamma   90.00
#
_symmetry.space_group_name_H-M   'P 1'
#
loop_
_entity.id
_entity.type
_entity.pdbx_description
1 polymer ?
#
loop_
_entity_poly.entity_id
_entity_poly.type
_entity_poly.pdbx_seq_one_letter_code
_entity_poly.pdbx_strand_id
1 'polypeptide(L)' 'MEDLRYIAEVCLNDERIYEIVSNIACMSEEQLREFKNKVIAYFMNKSSQDDMEAYKFYKIVLENDNAKKILEIYEQLKGG' A
#
# COMPACT_ATOMS: atom_id res chain seq x y z
N MET A 1 1.12 1.34 -13.29
CA MET A 1 0.03 0.35 -13.44
C MET A 1 0.53 -1.04 -13.10
N GLU A 2 1.71 -1.46 -13.60
CA GLU A 2 2.32 -2.75 -13.24
C GLU A 2 2.51 -2.93 -11.72
N ASP A 3 3.01 -1.91 -11.01
CA ASP A 3 3.17 -2.01 -9.55
C ASP A 3 1.85 -2.20 -8.78
N LEU A 4 0.77 -1.55 -9.20
CA LEU A 4 -0.54 -1.68 -8.54
C LEU A 4 -1.11 -3.08 -8.72
N ARG A 5 -0.95 -3.64 -9.93
CA ARG A 5 -1.37 -5.00 -10.24
C ARG A 5 -0.53 -6.03 -9.48
N TYR A 6 0.79 -5.83 -9.41
CA TYR A 6 1.67 -6.67 -8.62
C TYR A 6 1.25 -6.69 -7.15
N ILE A 7 1.00 -5.52 -6.54
CA ILE A 7 0.52 -5.46 -5.16
C ILE A 7 -0.83 -6.18 -5.00
N ALA A 8 -1.75 -6.02 -5.96
CA ALA A 8 -3.04 -6.72 -5.93
C ALA A 8 -2.88 -8.25 -6.01
N GLU A 9 -1.95 -8.75 -6.82
CA GLU A 9 -1.61 -10.18 -6.90
C GLU A 9 -0.98 -10.69 -5.57
N VAL A 10 -0.16 -9.87 -4.91
CA VAL A 10 0.36 -10.18 -3.57
C VAL A 10 -0.77 -10.26 -2.55
N CYS A 11 -1.76 -9.36 -2.59
CA CYS A 11 -2.93 -9.40 -1.70
C CYS A 11 -3.76 -10.69 -1.82
N LEU A 12 -3.70 -11.42 -2.94
CA LEU A 12 -4.36 -12.73 -3.08
C LEU A 12 -3.67 -13.82 -2.24
N ASN A 13 -2.38 -13.65 -1.95
CA ASN A 13 -1.53 -14.67 -1.32
C ASN A 13 -1.06 -14.27 0.09
N ASP A 14 -1.08 -12.99 0.44
CA ASP A 14 -0.70 -12.47 1.76
C ASP A 14 -1.81 -11.57 2.33
N GLU A 15 -2.57 -12.13 3.27
CA GLU A 15 -3.68 -11.46 3.96
C GLU A 15 -3.22 -10.20 4.71
N ARG A 16 -1.99 -10.17 5.22
CA ARG A 16 -1.47 -9.01 5.97
C ARG A 16 -1.29 -7.82 5.05
N ILE A 17 -0.83 -8.05 3.83
CA ILE A 17 -0.68 -7.00 2.81
C ILE A 17 -2.05 -6.49 2.38
N TYR A 18 -3.01 -7.39 2.18
CA TYR A 18 -4.41 -7.03 1.91
C TYR A 18 -4.99 -6.14 3.01
N GLU A 19 -4.84 -6.52 4.28
CA GLU A 19 -5.33 -5.74 5.43
C GLU A 19 -4.72 -4.34 5.46
N ILE A 20 -3.41 -4.21 5.22
CA ILE A 20 -2.73 -2.90 5.18
C ILE A 20 -3.34 -2.03 4.06
N VAL A 21 -3.48 -2.55 2.85
CA VAL A 21 -4.04 -1.81 1.71
C VAL A 21 -5.50 -1.44 1.97
N SER A 22 -6.30 -2.37 2.51
CA SER A 22 -7.70 -2.15 2.87
C SER A 22 -7.85 -1.04 3.91
N ASN A 23 -7.05 -1.07 4.96
CA ASN A 23 -7.07 -0.05 6.00
C ASN A 23 -6.73 1.33 5.45
N ILE A 24 -5.71 1.42 4.57
CA ILE A 24 -5.32 2.68 3.93
C ILE A 24 -6.43 3.20 3.00
N ALA A 25 -7.08 2.32 2.22
CA ALA A 25 -8.15 2.71 1.31
C ALA A 25 -9.38 3.31 2.02
N CYS A 26 -9.60 2.93 3.28
CA CYS A 26 -10.68 3.44 4.14
C CYS A 26 -10.32 4.72 4.92
N MET A 27 -9.07 5.18 4.87
CA MET A 27 -8.66 6.40 5.58
C MET A 27 -9.29 7.66 4.99
N SER A 28 -9.65 8.60 5.85
CA SER A 28 -9.94 9.97 5.43
C SER A 28 -8.67 10.65 4.91
N GLU A 29 -8.82 11.76 4.18
CA GLU A 29 -7.66 12.55 3.70
C GLU A 29 -6.75 13.03 4.85
N GLU A 30 -7.33 13.33 6.00
CA GLU A 30 -6.59 13.74 7.20
C GLU A 30 -5.79 12.57 7.77
N GLN A 31 -6.43 11.41 7.97
CA GLN A 31 -5.78 10.19 8.45
C GLN A 31 -4.67 9.73 7.51
N LEU A 32 -4.91 9.78 6.20
CA LEU A 32 -3.94 9.41 5.19
C LEU A 32 -2.71 10.33 5.23
N ARG A 33 -2.93 11.64 5.39
CA ARG A 33 -1.85 12.64 5.51
C ARG A 33 -1.01 12.42 6.77
N GLU A 34 -1.65 12.21 7.90
CA GLU A 34 -0.94 11.91 9.16
C GLU A 34 -0.13 10.62 9.04
N PHE A 35 -0.74 9.57 8.48
CA PHE A 35 -0.08 8.28 8.32
C PHE A 35 1.11 8.37 7.38
N LYS A 36 0.98 9.09 6.26
CA LYS A 36 2.09 9.37 5.34
C LYS A 36 3.26 10.07 6.04
N ASN A 37 2.99 11.05 6.89
CA ASN A 37 4.04 11.72 7.66
C ASN A 37 4.75 10.77 8.63
N LYS A 38 4.00 9.89 9.32
CA LYS A 38 4.56 8.86 10.21
C LYS A 38 5.44 7.88 9.45
N VAL A 39 5.01 7.42 8.28
CA VAL A 39 5.80 6.52 7.42
C VAL A 39 7.11 7.18 7.00
N ILE A 40 7.07 8.41 6.49
CA ILE A 40 8.27 9.14 6.08
C ILE A 40 9.24 9.30 7.26
N ALA A 41 8.74 9.72 8.42
CA ALA A 41 9.55 9.87 9.63
C ALA A 41 10.16 8.54 10.10
N TYR A 42 9.40 7.45 10.03
CA TYR A 42 9.88 6.11 10.40
C TYR A 42 11.04 5.65 9.52
N PHE A 43 10.94 5.84 8.20
CA PHE A 43 11.96 5.39 7.24
C PHE A 43 13.16 6.35 7.10
N MET A 44 13.09 7.55 7.68
CA MET A 44 14.12 8.58 7.51
C MET A 44 15.53 8.13 7.95
N ASN A 45 15.61 7.25 8.95
CA ASN A 45 16.87 6.75 9.50
C ASN A 45 17.10 5.26 9.19
N LYS A 46 16.39 4.71 8.20
CA LYS A 46 16.40 3.30 7.84
C LYS A 46 16.99 3.13 6.45
N SER A 47 17.92 2.20 6.30
CA SER A 47 18.69 2.03 5.07
C SER A 47 19.00 0.59 4.71
N SER A 48 18.41 -0.39 5.41
CA SER A 48 18.52 -1.78 4.98
C SER A 48 17.76 -1.98 3.66
N GLN A 49 18.10 -3.06 2.94
CA GLN A 49 17.40 -3.40 1.70
C GLN A 49 15.91 -3.63 1.94
N ASP A 50 15.56 -4.32 3.03
CA ASP A 50 14.17 -4.57 3.41
C ASP A 50 13.43 -3.26 3.76
N ASP A 51 14.11 -2.32 4.44
CA ASP A 51 13.52 -1.01 4.73
C ASP A 51 13.23 -0.21 3.45
N MET A 52 14.14 -0.28 2.46
CA MET A 52 13.96 0.40 1.18
C MET A 52 12.80 -0.17 0.38
N GLU A 53 12.65 -1.50 0.33
CA GLU A 53 11.54 -2.15 -0.35
C GLU A 53 10.20 -1.87 0.36
N ALA A 54 10.17 -1.92 1.69
CA ALA A 54 8.99 -1.55 2.47
C ALA A 54 8.59 -0.08 2.23
N TYR A 55 9.56 0.83 2.17
CA TYR A 55 9.28 2.23 1.89
C TYR A 55 8.73 2.45 0.48
N LYS A 56 9.25 1.73 -0.53
CA LYS A 56 8.69 1.77 -1.90
C LYS A 56 7.24 1.30 -1.92
N PHE A 57 6.93 0.21 -1.24
CA PHE A 57 5.55 -0.27 -1.10
C PHE A 57 4.64 0.81 -0.51
N TYR A 58 4.99 1.38 0.64
CA TYR A 58 4.16 2.43 1.26
C TYR A 58 4.05 3.68 0.40
N LYS A 59 5.12 4.07 -0.30
CA LYS A 59 5.09 5.22 -1.21
C LYS A 59 4.04 5.03 -2.32
N ILE A 60 3.95 3.83 -2.88
CA ILE A 60 2.97 3.50 -3.93
C ILE A 60 1.55 3.48 -3.34
N VAL A 61 1.34 2.78 -2.22
CA VAL A 61 0.00 2.60 -1.65
C VAL A 61 -0.60 3.92 -1.14
N LEU A 62 0.24 4.81 -0.60
CA LEU A 62 -0.19 6.11 -0.04
C LEU A 62 -0.28 7.25 -1.08
N GLU A 63 -0.05 6.95 -2.36
CA GLU A 63 -0.11 7.95 -3.42
C GLU A 63 -1.51 8.02 -4.04
N ASN A 64 -2.13 9.21 -3.99
CA ASN A 64 -3.46 9.47 -4.53
C ASN A 64 -4.48 8.41 -4.06
N ASP A 65 -5.31 7.89 -4.98
CA ASP A 65 -6.26 6.79 -4.73
C ASP A 65 -5.67 5.40 -5.02
N ASN A 66 -4.34 5.22 -4.97
CA ASN A 66 -3.72 3.95 -5.35
C ASN A 66 -4.19 2.79 -4.49
N ALA A 67 -4.37 2.97 -3.18
CA ALA A 67 -4.92 1.93 -2.31
C ALA A 67 -6.29 1.43 -2.78
N LYS A 68 -7.19 2.34 -3.19
CA LYS A 68 -8.51 1.97 -3.73
C LYS A 68 -8.39 1.23 -5.06
N LYS A 69 -7.54 1.73 -5.97
CA LYS A 69 -7.29 1.07 -7.27
C LYS A 69 -6.71 -0.34 -7.10
N ILE A 70 -5.84 -0.55 -6.12
CA ILE A 70 -5.29 -1.88 -5.82
C ILE A 70 -6.42 -2.82 -5.38
N LEU A 71 -7.34 -2.37 -4.52
CA LEU A 71 -8.50 -3.18 -4.12
C LEU A 71 -9.45 -3.48 -5.30
N GLU A 72 -9.69 -2.52 -6.18
CA GLU A 72 -10.48 -2.74 -7.40
C GLU A 72 -9.86 -3.84 -8.29
N ILE A 73 -8.53 -3.82 -8.46
CA ILE A 73 -7.81 -4.86 -9.22
C ILE A 73 -7.86 -6.20 -8.47
N TYR A 74 -7.67 -6.20 -7.15
CA TYR A 74 -7.77 -7.41 -6.32
C TYR A 74 -9.13 -8.10 -6.48
N GLU A 75 -10.23 -7.36 -6.43
CA GLU A 75 -11.58 -7.93 -6.62
C GLU A 75 -11.76 -8.50 -8.04
N GLN A 76 -11.20 -7.85 -9.06
CA GLN A 76 -11.21 -8.38 -10.44
C GLN A 76 -10.41 -9.68 -10.57
N LEU A 77 -9.28 -9.80 -9.88
CA LEU A 77 -8.45 -11.00 -9.90
C LEU A 77 -9.06 -12.15 -9.08
N LYS A 78 -9.73 -11.84 -7.96
CA LYS A 78 -10.37 -12.82 -7.07
C LYS A 78 -11.65 -13.41 -7.66
N GLY A 79 -12.40 -12.61 -8.42
CA GLY A 79 -13.64 -13.02 -9.09
C GLY A 79 -13.43 -13.63 -10.49
N GLY A 80 -12.18 -13.73 -10.95
CA GLY A 80 -11.79 -14.28 -12.25
C GLY A 80 -11.43 -15.75 -12.25
#